data_AF-A0A1Y4F9X8-F1
#
_entry.id   AF-A0A1Y4F9X8-F1
#
_cell.length_a   1.000
_cell.length_b   1.000
_cell.length_c   1.000
_cell.angle_alpha   90.00
_cell.angle_beta   90.00
_cell.angle_gamma   90.00
#
_symmetry.space_group_name_H-M   'P 1'
#
loop_
_entity.id
_entity.type
_entity.pdbx_description
1 polymer ?
#
loop_
_entity_poly.entity_id
_entity_poly.type
_entity_poly.pdbx_seq_one_letter_code
_entity_poly.pdbx_strand_id
1 'polypeptide(L)'
;MERLTVIYGGMMVPRKACTFDREGGADDCKECTEICEDEGGVCRTCILQECLTRLGEYEDTGLEPDEVMELKERDTAKEPTKVSDSEVRYTDDYICPNCGKHFIGTGIAEFCYHCGQRLKWEEL
;
A
#
# COMPACT_ATOMS: atom_id res chain seq x y z
N MET A 1 -6.81 11.01 2.94
CA MET A 1 -5.62 11.56 3.59
C MET A 1 -5.26 12.90 3.00
N GLU A 2 -4.98 13.91 3.83
CA GLU A 2 -4.34 15.13 3.34
C GLU A 2 -2.88 14.80 3.00
N ARG A 3 -2.46 15.02 1.75
CA ARG A 3 -1.07 14.81 1.32
C ARG A 3 -0.12 15.70 2.12
N LEU A 4 0.91 15.11 2.70
CA LEU A 4 1.92 15.72 3.55
C LEU A 4 3.18 16.12 2.78
N THR A 5 3.44 15.55 1.60
CA THR A 5 4.62 15.86 0.78
C THR A 5 4.29 16.70 -0.46
N VAL A 6 5.28 17.46 -0.96
CA VAL A 6 5.24 18.18 -2.24
C VAL A 6 6.62 18.15 -2.91
N ILE A 7 6.66 18.24 -4.24
CA ILE A 7 7.92 18.33 -4.98
C ILE A 7 8.36 19.80 -5.04
N TYR A 8 9.55 20.10 -4.53
CA TYR A 8 10.19 21.40 -4.64
C TYR A 8 11.68 21.24 -4.95
N GLY A 9 12.20 22.00 -5.93
CA GLY A 9 13.62 21.90 -6.32
C GLY A 9 14.06 20.49 -6.76
N GLY A 10 13.12 19.67 -7.25
CA GLY A 10 13.35 18.27 -7.64
C GLY A 10 13.38 17.27 -6.48
N MET A 11 13.00 17.67 -5.27
CA MET A 11 13.02 16.84 -4.07
C MET A 11 11.63 16.79 -3.41
N MET A 12 11.31 15.68 -2.75
CA MET A 12 10.13 15.58 -1.88
C MET A 12 10.39 16.33 -0.58
N VAL A 13 9.55 17.31 -0.25
CA VAL A 13 9.63 18.12 0.98
C VAL A 13 8.30 18.12 1.73
N PRO A 14 8.29 18.38 3.06
CA PRO A 14 7.04 18.50 3.81
C PRO A 14 6.27 19.73 3.37
N ARG A 15 4.95 19.61 3.22
CA ARG A 15 4.07 20.71 2.79
C ARG A 15 3.95 21.85 3.80
N LYS A 16 4.17 21.60 5.10
CA LYS A 16 3.94 22.56 6.21
C LYS A 16 5.23 22.97 6.96
N ALA A 17 6.40 22.62 6.44
CA ALA A 17 7.69 22.88 7.10
C ALA A 17 8.83 23.22 6.13
N CYS A 18 8.50 23.47 4.86
CA CYS A 18 9.47 23.98 3.89
C CYS A 18 9.39 25.52 3.93
N THR A 19 10.49 26.20 3.59
CA THR A 19 10.56 27.66 3.42
C THR A 19 9.60 28.20 2.35
N PHE A 20 8.87 27.31 1.65
CA PHE A 20 7.89 27.63 0.65
C PHE A 20 6.53 27.01 1.01
N ASP A 21 5.47 27.80 0.91
CA ASP A 21 4.09 27.39 1.16
C ASP A 21 3.54 26.47 0.05
N ARG A 22 2.31 25.98 0.23
CA ARG A 22 1.63 25.07 -0.71
C ARG A 22 1.41 25.64 -2.13
N GLU A 23 1.60 26.95 -2.32
CA GLU A 23 1.49 27.65 -3.62
C GLU A 23 2.86 28.15 -4.14
N GLY A 24 3.95 27.82 -3.43
CA GLY A 24 5.31 28.24 -3.78
C GLY A 24 5.67 29.67 -3.34
N GLY A 25 4.84 30.30 -2.50
CA GLY A 25 5.17 31.53 -1.79
C GLY A 25 6.10 31.25 -0.60
N ALA A 26 6.65 32.26 0.06
CA ALA A 26 7.45 32.04 1.28
C ALA A 26 6.53 31.68 2.46
N ASP A 27 6.78 30.54 3.11
CA ASP A 27 6.06 30.13 4.32
C ASP A 27 6.66 30.85 5.54
N ASP A 28 5.82 31.42 6.42
CA ASP A 28 6.25 32.03 7.69
C ASP A 28 6.53 30.98 8.79
N CYS A 29 6.52 29.71 8.41
CA CYS A 29 6.97 28.59 9.20
C CYS A 29 8.49 28.60 9.42
N LYS A 30 8.92 28.03 10.56
CA LYS A 30 10.34 27.79 10.87
C LYS A 30 11.03 27.09 9.72
N GLU A 31 12.24 27.52 9.38
CA GLU A 31 12.98 26.89 8.29
C GLU A 31 13.20 25.40 8.62
N CYS A 32 13.21 24.55 7.60
CA CYS A 32 13.57 23.14 7.79
C CYS A 32 14.96 22.97 8.44
N THR A 33 15.86 23.95 8.27
CA THR A 33 17.18 24.07 8.92
C THR A 33 17.09 24.35 10.42
N GLU A 34 16.02 24.98 10.90
CA GLU A 34 15.77 25.17 12.34
C GLU A 34 15.18 23.91 13.00
N ILE A 35 14.58 23.01 12.20
CA ILE A 35 14.03 21.72 12.64
C ILE A 35 15.09 20.60 12.52
N CYS A 36 15.91 20.64 11.48
CA CYS A 36 16.97 19.68 11.22
C CYS A 36 18.28 20.23 11.77
N GLU A 37 18.81 19.65 12.86
CA GLU A 37 20.05 20.08 13.53
C GLU A 37 21.35 19.90 12.70
N ASP A 38 21.26 19.71 11.37
CA ASP A 38 22.42 19.45 10.51
C ASP A 38 23.01 20.76 9.96
N GLU A 39 24.24 21.06 10.36
CA GLU A 39 24.98 22.25 9.96
C GLU A 39 25.30 22.21 8.44
N GLY A 40 24.43 22.79 7.62
CA GLY A 40 24.69 22.96 6.19
C GLY A 40 23.46 23.15 5.31
N GLY A 41 22.25 22.87 5.82
CA GLY A 41 20.99 23.18 5.13
C GLY A 41 20.81 22.51 3.76
N VAL A 42 21.56 21.45 3.44
CA VAL A 42 21.44 20.75 2.17
C VAL A 42 20.53 19.53 2.36
N CYS A 43 19.24 19.67 2.04
CA CYS A 43 18.26 18.57 2.13
C CYS A 43 18.67 17.31 1.33
N ARG A 44 19.57 17.45 0.33
CA ARG A 44 20.03 16.34 -0.53
C ARG A 44 20.76 15.24 0.22
N THR A 45 21.34 15.52 1.39
CA THR A 45 22.13 14.56 2.17
C THR A 45 21.49 14.21 3.51
N CYS A 46 20.29 14.75 3.79
CA CYS A 46 19.59 14.52 5.05
C CYS A 46 18.88 13.16 5.05
N ILE A 47 18.97 12.41 6.15
CA ILE A 47 18.25 11.13 6.33
C ILE A 47 16.72 11.31 6.23
N LEU A 48 16.20 12.49 6.58
CA LEU A 48 14.78 12.81 6.44
C LEU A 48 14.33 12.84 4.98
N GLN A 49 15.24 13.14 4.04
CA GLN A 49 14.92 13.13 2.62
C GLN A 49 14.52 11.74 2.13
N GLU A 50 15.17 10.69 2.64
CA GLU A 50 14.80 9.30 2.32
C GLU A 50 13.39 9.00 2.84
N CYS A 51 13.10 9.36 4.09
CA CYS A 51 11.78 9.19 4.69
C CYS A 51 10.68 9.92 3.90
N LEU A 52 10.92 11.19 3.53
CA LEU A 52 9.98 12.01 2.77
C LEU A 52 9.79 11.50 1.34
N THR A 53 10.84 10.99 0.72
CA THR A 53 10.75 10.38 -0.62
C THR A 53 9.87 9.14 -0.57
N ARG A 54 10.11 8.22 0.38
CA ARG A 54 9.29 7.02 0.57
C ARG A 54 7.84 7.35 0.92
N LEU A 55 7.61 8.38 1.73
CA LEU A 55 6.27 8.87 2.04
C LEU A 55 5.59 9.43 0.78
N GLY A 56 6.29 10.21 -0.03
CA GLY A 56 5.77 10.73 -1.30
C GLY A 56 5.38 9.63 -2.27
N GLU A 57 6.22 8.60 -2.42
CA GLU A 57 5.92 7.41 -3.24
C GLU A 57 4.67 6.67 -2.72
N TYR A 58 4.52 6.56 -1.40
CA TYR A 58 3.31 5.98 -0.80
C TYR A 58 2.07 6.84 -1.09
N GLU A 59 2.14 8.16 -0.91
CA GLU A 59 1.05 9.09 -1.20
C GLU A 59 0.68 9.11 -2.69
N ASP A 60 1.64 8.87 -3.59
CA ASP A 60 1.41 8.75 -5.04
C ASP A 60 0.58 7.52 -5.41
N THR A 61 0.51 6.50 -4.55
CA THR A 61 -0.42 5.36 -4.74
C THR A 61 -1.88 5.77 -4.62
N GLY A 62 -2.18 6.89 -3.95
CA GLY A 62 -3.53 7.38 -3.69
C GLY A 62 -4.33 6.51 -2.72
N LEU A 63 -3.69 5.57 -2.03
CA LEU A 63 -4.32 4.66 -1.08
C LEU A 63 -4.20 5.18 0.35
N GLU A 64 -5.26 5.01 1.13
CA GLU A 64 -5.22 5.20 2.57
C GLU A 64 -4.56 3.99 3.27
N PRO A 65 -4.00 4.15 4.48
CA PRO A 65 -3.41 3.05 5.25
C PRO A 65 -4.33 1.85 5.45
N ASP A 66 -5.62 2.10 5.71
CA ASP A 66 -6.61 1.04 5.91
C ASP A 66 -6.84 0.26 4.62
N GLU A 67 -6.91 0.93 3.45
CA GLU A 67 -7.04 0.28 2.15
C GLU A 67 -5.80 -0.58 1.82
N VAL A 68 -4.61 -0.11 2.18
CA VAL A 68 -3.37 -0.89 2.03
C VAL A 68 -3.38 -2.13 2.93
N MET A 69 -3.91 -2.02 4.14
CA MET A 69 -4.07 -3.16 5.04
C MET A 69 -5.10 -4.17 4.51
N GLU A 70 -6.20 -3.71 3.93
CA GLU A 70 -7.18 -4.58 3.26
C GLU A 70 -6.57 -5.31 2.05
N LEU A 71 -5.80 -4.60 1.23
CA LEU A 71 -5.09 -5.19 0.10
C LEU A 71 -4.07 -6.25 0.55
N LYS A 72 -3.32 -5.96 1.61
CA LYS A 72 -2.36 -6.89 2.23
C LYS A 72 -3.06 -8.14 2.76
N GLU A 73 -4.19 -7.97 3.44
CA GLU A 73 -4.96 -9.09 3.98
C GLU A 73 -5.56 -9.96 2.87
N ARG A 74 -6.05 -9.33 1.80
CA ARG A 74 -6.59 -10.01 0.61
C ARG A 74 -5.50 -10.78 -0.16
N ASP A 75 -4.29 -10.21 -0.27
CA ASP A 75 -3.16 -10.87 -0.95
C ASP A 75 -2.42 -11.87 -0.05
N THR A 76 -2.71 -11.90 1.26
CA THR A 76 -2.20 -12.97 2.14
C THR A 76 -2.86 -14.28 1.75
N ALA A 77 -2.07 -15.27 1.31
CA ALA A 77 -2.58 -16.54 0.80
C ALA A 77 -3.32 -17.33 1.90
N LYS A 78 -4.56 -17.74 1.61
CA LYS A 78 -5.42 -18.52 2.53
C LYS A 78 -5.89 -19.82 1.87
N GLU A 79 -5.97 -20.88 2.65
CA GLU A 79 -6.39 -22.20 2.18
C GLU A 79 -7.91 -22.21 1.95
N PRO A 80 -8.38 -22.64 0.76
CA PRO A 80 -9.79 -22.81 0.50
C PRO A 80 -10.33 -24.11 1.10
N THR A 81 -11.59 -24.10 1.53
CA THR A 81 -12.22 -25.29 2.12
C THR A 81 -12.80 -26.17 1.02
N LYS A 82 -12.31 -27.41 0.87
CA LYS A 82 -12.87 -28.39 -0.06
C LYS A 82 -14.25 -28.88 0.41
N VAL A 83 -15.22 -28.90 -0.48
CA VAL A 83 -16.57 -29.42 -0.22
C VAL A 83 -16.62 -30.88 -0.66
N SER A 84 -16.87 -31.80 0.28
CA SER A 84 -16.88 -33.24 0.02
C SER A 84 -18.13 -33.76 -0.69
N ASP A 85 -19.20 -32.98 -0.73
CA ASP A 85 -20.53 -33.38 -1.22
C ASP A 85 -20.91 -32.61 -2.51
N SER A 86 -19.93 -32.36 -3.37
CA SER A 86 -20.19 -31.65 -4.63
C SER A 86 -21.05 -32.51 -5.56
N GLU A 87 -22.22 -32.00 -5.99
CA GLU A 87 -23.09 -32.67 -6.97
C GLU A 87 -22.39 -32.90 -8.33
N VAL A 88 -21.27 -32.22 -8.57
CA VAL A 88 -20.52 -32.24 -9.83
C VAL A 88 -19.39 -33.27 -9.77
N ARG A 89 -19.66 -34.49 -10.27
CA ARG A 89 -18.74 -35.66 -10.24
C ARG A 89 -17.31 -35.47 -10.79
N TYR A 90 -17.05 -34.43 -11.59
CA TYR A 90 -15.80 -34.30 -12.36
C TYR A 90 -14.90 -33.14 -11.90
N THR A 91 -15.33 -32.37 -10.91
CA THR A 91 -14.60 -31.19 -10.45
C THR A 91 -14.77 -31.03 -8.94
N ASP A 92 -13.68 -30.79 -8.23
CA ASP A 92 -13.77 -30.44 -6.82
C ASP A 92 -14.35 -29.02 -6.65
N ASP A 93 -15.23 -28.88 -5.66
CA ASP A 93 -15.83 -27.62 -5.23
C ASP A 93 -15.13 -27.10 -3.97
N TYR A 94 -14.90 -25.79 -3.91
CA TYR A 94 -14.21 -25.11 -2.83
C TYR A 94 -14.96 -23.86 -2.39
N ILE A 95 -14.82 -23.52 -1.10
CA ILE A 95 -15.37 -22.29 -0.52
C ILE A 95 -14.22 -21.31 -0.27
N CYS A 96 -14.37 -20.09 -0.78
CA CYS A 96 -13.39 -19.03 -0.55
C CYS A 96 -13.41 -18.58 0.92
N PRO A 97 -12.26 -18.52 1.62
CA PRO A 97 -12.22 -18.18 3.05
C PRO A 97 -12.56 -16.72 3.34
N ASN A 98 -12.54 -15.84 2.33
CA ASN A 98 -12.84 -14.42 2.50
C ASN A 98 -14.29 -14.08 2.18
N CYS A 99 -14.82 -14.53 1.03
CA CYS A 99 -16.17 -14.15 0.59
C CYS A 99 -17.23 -15.24 0.82
N GLY A 100 -16.84 -16.44 1.24
CA GLY A 100 -17.75 -17.57 1.50
C GLY A 100 -18.45 -18.13 0.25
N LYS A 101 -18.12 -17.64 -0.94
CA LYS A 101 -18.70 -18.13 -2.20
C LYS A 101 -18.03 -19.42 -2.64
N HIS A 102 -18.85 -20.29 -3.23
CA HIS A 102 -18.40 -21.52 -3.88
C HIS A 102 -17.66 -21.19 -5.19
N PHE A 103 -16.66 -22.00 -5.47
CA PHE A 103 -15.89 -21.94 -6.70
C PHE A 103 -15.38 -23.31 -7.11
N ILE A 104 -15.35 -23.54 -8.42
CA ILE A 104 -15.04 -24.84 -9.00
C ILE A 104 -13.68 -24.77 -9.69
N GLY A 105 -12.83 -25.78 -9.47
CA GLY A 105 -11.50 -25.91 -10.09
C GLY A 105 -10.36 -25.91 -9.07
N THR A 106 -9.51 -26.93 -9.16
CA THR A 106 -8.36 -27.15 -8.27
C THR A 106 -7.06 -26.60 -8.84
N GLY A 107 -6.23 -25.98 -8.00
CA GLY A 107 -4.79 -25.81 -8.25
C GLY A 107 -4.36 -24.94 -9.44
N ILE A 108 -5.30 -24.33 -10.18
CA ILE A 108 -5.00 -23.46 -11.33
C ILE A 108 -5.19 -21.98 -11.00
N ALA A 109 -6.15 -21.65 -10.13
CA ALA A 109 -6.45 -20.26 -9.79
C ALA A 109 -5.62 -19.79 -8.59
N GLU A 110 -4.70 -18.85 -8.81
CA GLU A 110 -3.95 -18.20 -7.72
C GLU A 110 -4.83 -17.28 -6.86
N PHE A 111 -5.95 -16.81 -7.40
CA PHE A 111 -6.87 -15.88 -6.74
C PHE A 111 -8.32 -16.33 -6.88
N CYS A 112 -9.14 -16.03 -5.87
CA CYS A 112 -10.59 -16.16 -5.95
C CYS A 112 -11.15 -15.17 -6.98
N TYR A 113 -11.79 -15.67 -8.03
CA TYR A 113 -12.36 -14.83 -9.10
C TYR A 113 -13.56 -13.98 -8.66
N HIS A 114 -14.10 -14.20 -7.46
CA HIS A 114 -15.20 -13.39 -6.92
C HIS A 114 -14.74 -12.16 -6.13
N CYS A 115 -13.62 -12.26 -5.41
CA CYS A 115 -13.19 -11.22 -4.46
C CYS A 115 -11.70 -10.90 -4.49
N GLY A 116 -10.89 -11.62 -5.29
CA GLY A 116 -9.46 -11.40 -5.42
C GLY A 116 -8.61 -11.93 -4.25
N GLN A 117 -9.18 -12.70 -3.32
CA GLN A 117 -8.42 -13.35 -2.24
C GLN A 117 -7.36 -14.28 -2.83
N ARG A 118 -6.08 -14.13 -2.45
CA ARG A 118 -5.02 -15.07 -2.83
C ARG A 118 -5.27 -16.42 -2.17
N LEU A 119 -5.22 -17.48 -2.97
CA LEU A 119 -5.48 -18.85 -2.55
C LEU A 119 -4.16 -19.59 -2.33
N LYS A 120 -4.09 -20.36 -1.24
CA LYS A 120 -3.02 -21.29 -0.97
C LYS A 120 -3.51 -22.69 -1.28
N TRP A 121 -2.80 -23.39 -2.16
CA TRP A 121 -3.07 -24.78 -2.50
C TRP A 121 -2.07 -25.70 -1.80
N GLU A 122 -2.51 -26.91 -1.44
CA GLU A 122 -1.57 -27.97 -1.01
C GLU A 122 -0.66 -28.33 -2.18
N GLU A 123 0.65 -28.45 -1.94
CA GLU A 123 1.59 -28.93 -2.94
C GLU A 123 1.22 -30.37 -3.32
N LEU A 124 0.98 -30.61 -4.61
CA LEU A 124 0.62 -31.92 -5.18
C LEU A 124 1.77 -32.94 -5.11
#